data_AF-A0A2H6FGJ7-F1
#
_entry.id   AF-A0A2H6FGJ7-F1
#
_cell.length_a   1.000
_cell.length_b   1.000
_cell.length_c   1.000
_cell.angle_alpha   90.00
_cell.angle_beta   90.00
_cell.angle_gamma   90.00
#
_symmetry.space_group_name_H-M   'P 1'
#
loop_
_entity.id
_entity.type
_entity.pdbx_description
1 polymer ?
#
loop_
_entity_poly.entity_id
_entity_poly.type
_entity_poly.pdbx_seq_one_letter_code
_entity_poly.pdbx_strand_id
1 'polypeptide(L)'
;MELTIKAIKRILEKIKFPERFNTDQTAICIMALLDNTEREGLLPGHKSLSEGARIHDILNFARNVMDKKVAENTRESYRKTSFAPLMNSGIVVRHQLSTNDPNTYYRLHPDFVTLFIKKNIKEREELIKRLEGKLPILKRRTAYRRRGKEDVIVQLSDKEAFSLSPGKHNLLEKSIVEILARAFLSEPQVVYLGDTASRRGYQNRTLMRKLNLPIDTAASLPDVIVFSEVDTHILVIEAVTSSGPVNALRLKQYVELQR
;
A
#
# COMPACT_ATOMS: atom_id res chain seq x y z
N MET A 1 6.40 -17.08 -28.07
CA MET A 1 7.15 -15.82 -27.94
C MET A 1 7.77 -15.83 -26.56
N GLU A 2 9.07 -16.07 -26.48
CA GLU A 2 9.83 -15.92 -25.24
C GLU A 2 9.65 -14.50 -24.71
N LEU A 3 9.48 -14.37 -23.41
CA LEU A 3 9.24 -13.08 -22.77
C LEU A 3 10.57 -12.32 -22.68
N THR A 4 10.92 -11.58 -23.73
CA THR A 4 12.18 -10.83 -23.79
C THR A 4 12.08 -9.50 -23.02
N ILE A 5 13.23 -8.95 -22.62
CA ILE A 5 13.32 -7.60 -22.03
C ILE A 5 12.59 -6.57 -22.91
N LYS A 6 12.80 -6.63 -24.24
CA LYS A 6 12.14 -5.73 -25.20
C LYS A 6 10.61 -5.89 -25.20
N ALA A 7 10.10 -7.10 -25.05
CA ALA A 7 8.66 -7.35 -24.98
C ALA A 7 8.04 -6.75 -23.70
N ILE A 8 8.70 -6.89 -22.55
CA ILE A 8 8.22 -6.31 -21.28
C ILE A 8 8.22 -4.79 -21.34
N LYS A 9 9.31 -4.17 -21.85
CA LYS A 9 9.39 -2.71 -21.98
C LYS A 9 8.28 -2.13 -22.85
N ARG A 10 7.93 -2.81 -23.96
CA ARG A 10 6.78 -2.45 -24.81
C ARG A 10 5.44 -2.55 -24.09
N ILE A 11 5.26 -3.57 -23.25
CA ILE A 11 4.03 -3.70 -22.44
C ILE A 11 3.96 -2.57 -21.42
N LEU A 12 5.07 -2.25 -20.75
CA LEU A 12 5.18 -1.13 -19.80
C LEU A 12 4.84 0.21 -20.46
N GLU A 13 5.31 0.45 -21.68
CA GLU A 13 4.93 1.62 -22.49
C GLU A 13 3.42 1.66 -22.76
N LYS A 14 2.82 0.54 -23.20
CA LYS A 14 1.39 0.48 -23.49
C LYS A 14 0.51 0.77 -22.27
N ILE A 15 0.93 0.36 -21.07
CA ILE A 15 0.21 0.68 -19.82
C ILE A 15 0.59 2.05 -19.23
N LYS A 16 1.32 2.88 -19.99
CA LYS A 16 1.74 4.24 -19.60
C LYS A 16 2.58 4.26 -18.32
N PHE A 17 3.44 3.25 -18.14
CA PHE A 17 4.43 3.23 -17.06
C PHE A 17 5.47 4.36 -17.29
N PRO A 18 5.97 5.05 -16.24
CA PRO A 18 6.86 6.19 -16.45
C PRO A 18 8.15 5.77 -17.15
N GLU A 19 8.43 6.41 -18.29
CA GLU A 19 9.53 6.07 -19.21
C GLU A 19 10.89 6.04 -18.50
N ARG A 20 11.15 7.01 -17.62
CA ARG A 20 12.38 7.09 -16.81
C ARG A 20 12.67 5.84 -15.96
N PHE A 21 11.66 5.02 -15.67
CA PHE A 21 11.79 3.79 -14.89
C PHE A 21 11.64 2.53 -15.75
N ASN A 22 11.33 2.67 -17.04
CA ASN A 22 11.23 1.57 -18.00
C ASN A 22 12.61 1.12 -18.50
N THR A 23 13.43 0.61 -17.57
CA THR A 23 14.81 0.19 -17.84
C THR A 23 14.90 -1.32 -17.98
N ASP A 24 16.02 -1.81 -18.52
CA ASP A 24 16.31 -3.24 -18.59
C ASP A 24 16.34 -3.87 -17.20
N GLN A 25 16.81 -3.14 -16.19
CA GLN A 25 16.76 -3.55 -14.78
C GLN A 25 15.32 -3.80 -14.31
N THR A 26 14.39 -2.89 -14.60
CA THR A 26 12.97 -3.04 -14.26
C THR A 26 12.35 -4.21 -15.00
N ALA A 27 12.69 -4.40 -16.28
CA ALA A 27 12.22 -5.54 -17.05
C ALA A 27 12.71 -6.88 -16.47
N ILE A 28 13.98 -6.96 -16.06
CA ILE A 28 14.55 -8.15 -15.39
C ILE A 28 13.82 -8.43 -14.07
N CYS A 29 13.48 -7.40 -13.29
CA CYS A 29 12.69 -7.58 -12.06
C CYS A 29 11.34 -8.23 -12.37
N ILE A 30 10.66 -7.81 -13.44
CA ILE A 30 9.38 -8.40 -13.87
C ILE A 30 9.58 -9.84 -14.34
N MET A 31 10.64 -10.12 -15.11
CA MET A 31 10.96 -11.49 -15.54
C MET A 31 11.20 -12.41 -14.35
N ALA A 32 11.96 -11.96 -13.36
CA ALA A 32 12.20 -12.71 -12.13
C ALA A 32 10.88 -13.04 -11.43
N LEU A 33 9.95 -12.09 -11.31
CA LEU A 33 8.65 -12.30 -10.68
C LEU A 33 7.64 -13.09 -11.54
N LEU A 34 7.98 -13.42 -12.78
CA LEU A 34 7.19 -14.32 -13.65
C LEU A 34 7.81 -15.71 -13.74
N ASP A 35 9.00 -15.90 -13.18
CA ASP A 35 9.71 -17.15 -13.25
C ASP A 35 9.08 -18.19 -12.29
N ASN A 36 8.52 -19.23 -12.89
CA ASN A 36 7.92 -20.39 -12.22
C ASN A 36 8.91 -21.57 -12.10
N THR A 37 10.20 -21.34 -12.36
CA THR A 37 11.21 -22.40 -12.32
C THR A 37 11.46 -22.77 -10.86
N GLU A 38 11.29 -24.06 -10.54
CA GLU A 38 11.56 -24.56 -9.19
C GLU A 38 13.02 -24.37 -8.80
N ARG A 39 13.25 -23.88 -7.59
CA ARG A 39 14.60 -23.61 -7.06
C ARG A 39 14.63 -23.65 -5.54
N GLU A 40 15.78 -24.06 -5.01
CA GLU A 40 16.03 -24.11 -3.57
C GLU A 40 16.51 -22.76 -3.01
N GLY A 41 16.49 -22.63 -1.68
CA GLY A 41 17.01 -21.45 -0.98
C GLY A 41 16.06 -20.25 -0.94
N LEU A 42 14.82 -20.41 -1.40
CA LEU A 42 13.77 -19.39 -1.27
C LEU A 42 13.17 -19.34 0.13
N LEU A 43 12.17 -18.47 0.33
CA LEU A 43 11.41 -18.41 1.57
C LEU A 43 10.66 -19.73 1.84
N PRO A 44 10.45 -20.11 3.12
CA PRO A 44 9.69 -21.32 3.45
C PRO A 44 8.32 -21.33 2.77
N GLY A 45 8.01 -22.44 2.07
CA GLY A 45 6.76 -22.59 1.34
C GLY A 45 6.74 -22.00 -0.07
N HIS A 46 7.82 -21.34 -0.52
CA HIS A 46 7.96 -20.84 -1.88
C HIS A 46 8.87 -21.76 -2.71
N LYS A 47 8.37 -22.24 -3.85
CA LYS A 47 9.10 -23.11 -4.78
C LYS A 47 9.72 -22.34 -5.95
N SER A 48 9.16 -21.19 -6.29
CA SER A 48 9.60 -20.38 -7.42
C SER A 48 9.55 -18.87 -7.11
N LEU A 49 10.19 -18.07 -7.95
CA LEU A 49 10.28 -16.61 -7.73
C LEU A 49 8.94 -15.89 -7.90
N SER A 50 8.03 -16.44 -8.71
CA SER A 50 6.68 -15.88 -8.91
C SER A 50 5.78 -16.01 -7.67
N GLU A 51 6.02 -17.02 -6.84
CA GLU A 51 5.34 -17.21 -5.56
C GLU A 51 5.79 -16.17 -4.54
N GLY A 52 7.03 -15.68 -4.64
CA GLY A 52 7.56 -14.62 -3.82
C GLY A 52 9.08 -14.56 -3.88
N ALA A 53 9.62 -13.41 -4.31
CA ALA A 53 11.07 -13.22 -4.42
C ALA A 53 11.55 -12.10 -3.49
N ARG A 54 12.56 -12.38 -2.67
CA ARG A 54 13.32 -11.33 -1.98
C ARG A 54 14.20 -10.62 -2.99
N ILE A 55 14.63 -9.41 -2.65
CA ILE A 55 15.52 -8.63 -3.51
C ILE A 55 16.83 -9.37 -3.80
N HIS A 56 17.35 -10.15 -2.85
CA HIS A 56 18.53 -11.00 -3.06
C HIS A 56 18.27 -12.07 -4.13
N ASP A 57 17.11 -12.73 -4.08
CA ASP A 57 16.72 -13.74 -5.06
C ASP A 57 16.63 -13.15 -6.49
N ILE A 58 16.13 -11.92 -6.61
CA ILE A 58 16.05 -11.18 -7.89
C ILE A 58 17.44 -10.80 -8.42
N LEU A 59 18.36 -10.38 -7.55
CA LEU A 59 19.75 -10.10 -7.95
C LEU A 59 20.45 -11.37 -8.42
N ASN A 60 20.22 -12.50 -7.76
CA ASN A 60 20.75 -13.79 -8.17
C ASN A 60 20.14 -14.26 -9.50
N PHE A 61 18.85 -14.04 -9.72
CA PHE A 61 18.22 -14.28 -11.02
C PHE A 61 18.88 -13.44 -12.13
N ALA A 62 19.12 -12.15 -11.87
CA ALA A 62 19.76 -11.27 -12.83
C ALA A 62 21.19 -11.74 -13.18
N ARG A 63 21.96 -12.24 -12.20
CA ARG A 63 23.32 -12.75 -12.42
C ARG A 63 23.33 -14.09 -13.13
N ASN A 64 22.60 -15.06 -12.58
CA ASN A 64 22.78 -16.47 -12.91
C ASN A 64 21.89 -16.93 -14.06
N VAL A 65 20.74 -16.28 -14.28
CA VAL A 65 19.79 -16.63 -15.34
C VAL A 65 19.86 -15.65 -16.51
N MET A 66 20.01 -14.35 -16.22
CA MET A 66 20.03 -13.30 -17.25
C MET A 66 21.44 -12.86 -17.67
N ASP A 67 22.48 -13.47 -17.11
CA ASP A 67 23.90 -13.16 -17.35
C ASP A 67 24.23 -11.65 -17.26
N LYS A 68 23.67 -10.98 -16.24
CA LYS A 68 23.93 -9.56 -15.98
C LYS A 68 24.93 -9.38 -14.85
N LYS A 69 25.93 -8.52 -15.10
CA LYS A 69 26.90 -8.09 -14.09
C LYS A 69 26.22 -7.13 -13.10
N VAL A 70 25.71 -7.68 -11.99
CA VAL A 70 25.02 -6.93 -10.95
C VAL A 70 25.76 -7.08 -9.62
N ALA A 71 26.37 -6.00 -9.12
CA ALA A 71 27.04 -6.02 -7.83
C ALA A 71 26.04 -6.06 -6.66
N GLU A 72 26.41 -6.62 -5.51
CA GLU A 72 25.50 -6.80 -4.37
C GLU A 72 25.11 -5.49 -3.68
N ASN A 73 25.98 -4.48 -3.74
CA ASN A 73 25.70 -3.11 -3.30
C ASN A 73 24.60 -2.39 -4.11
N THR A 74 24.05 -3.01 -5.16
CA THR A 74 22.96 -2.44 -5.97
C THR A 74 21.56 -2.71 -5.42
N ARG A 75 21.44 -3.45 -4.30
CA ARG A 75 20.15 -3.76 -3.65
C ARG A 75 19.25 -2.54 -3.49
N GLU A 76 19.81 -1.43 -3.01
CA GLU A 76 19.05 -0.19 -2.78
C GLU A 76 18.70 0.54 -4.08
N SER A 77 19.56 0.42 -5.10
CA SER A 77 19.25 0.92 -6.44
C SER A 77 18.02 0.22 -7.02
N TYR A 78 17.95 -1.12 -6.98
CA TYR A 78 16.79 -1.87 -7.48
C TYR A 78 15.51 -1.51 -6.74
N ARG A 79 15.59 -1.34 -5.42
CA ARG A 79 14.45 -0.89 -4.60
C ARG A 79 13.93 0.46 -5.03
N LYS A 80 14.82 1.45 -5.19
CA LYS A 80 14.45 2.83 -5.48
C LYS A 80 14.02 3.05 -6.93
N THR A 81 14.70 2.41 -7.87
CA THR A 81 14.58 2.69 -9.30
C THR A 81 13.68 1.73 -10.07
N SER A 82 13.47 0.51 -9.55
CA SER A 82 12.57 -0.48 -10.17
C SER A 82 11.37 -0.77 -9.27
N PHE A 83 11.57 -1.28 -8.06
CA PHE A 83 10.45 -1.71 -7.21
C PHE A 83 9.57 -0.57 -6.73
N ALA A 84 10.13 0.57 -6.30
CA ALA A 84 9.33 1.69 -5.84
C ALA A 84 8.38 2.23 -6.92
N PRO A 85 8.83 2.47 -8.17
CA PRO A 85 7.93 2.78 -9.28
C PRO A 85 6.90 1.68 -9.57
N LEU A 86 7.31 0.41 -9.64
CA LEU A 86 6.39 -0.71 -9.91
C LEU A 86 5.30 -0.85 -8.83
N MET A 87 5.65 -0.65 -7.56
CA MET A 87 4.71 -0.63 -6.44
C MET A 87 3.79 0.58 -6.49
N ASN A 88 4.30 1.76 -6.85
CA ASN A 88 3.49 2.96 -7.00
C ASN A 88 2.47 2.82 -8.15
N SER A 89 2.83 2.08 -9.20
CA SER A 89 1.95 1.74 -10.31
C SER A 89 1.04 0.55 -10.04
N GLY A 90 1.13 -0.10 -8.87
CA GLY A 90 0.33 -1.28 -8.49
C GLY A 90 0.68 -2.57 -9.24
N ILE A 91 1.78 -2.57 -9.99
CA ILE A 91 2.22 -3.73 -10.78
C ILE A 91 2.82 -4.80 -9.85
N VAL A 92 3.52 -4.36 -8.81
CA VAL A 92 4.16 -5.22 -7.81
C VAL A 92 3.58 -4.96 -6.42
N VAL A 93 3.36 -6.03 -5.67
CA VAL A 93 2.96 -6.02 -4.27
C VAL A 93 4.17 -6.41 -3.42
N ARG A 94 4.43 -5.64 -2.35
CA ARG A 94 5.45 -5.96 -1.34
C ARG A 94 4.75 -6.59 -0.14
N HIS A 95 5.24 -7.76 0.25
CA HIS A 95 4.84 -8.45 1.47
C HIS A 95 5.93 -8.27 2.53
N GLN A 96 5.55 -7.77 3.70
CA GLN A 96 6.42 -7.57 4.85
C GLN A 96 5.57 -7.59 6.12
N LEU A 97 6.05 -8.23 7.18
CA LEU A 97 5.36 -8.25 8.48
C LEU A 97 5.74 -7.04 9.34
N SER A 98 6.95 -6.52 9.16
CA SER A 98 7.46 -5.33 9.86
C SER A 98 8.47 -4.56 8.99
N THR A 99 8.80 -3.33 9.39
CA THR A 99 9.69 -2.44 8.63
C THR A 99 11.07 -3.05 8.34
N ASN A 100 11.59 -3.85 9.28
CA ASN A 100 12.91 -4.49 9.21
C ASN A 100 12.82 -6.00 8.98
N ASP A 101 11.68 -6.49 8.50
CA ASP A 101 11.45 -7.91 8.26
C ASP A 101 12.45 -8.45 7.21
N PRO A 102 13.38 -9.36 7.61
CA PRO A 102 14.34 -9.95 6.68
C PRO A 102 13.66 -10.80 5.61
N ASN A 103 12.43 -11.25 5.86
CA ASN A 103 11.62 -12.04 4.94
C ASN A 103 10.76 -11.17 4.02
N THR A 104 11.04 -9.87 3.90
CA THR A 104 10.37 -9.02 2.90
C THR A 104 10.55 -9.59 1.49
N TYR A 105 9.44 -9.86 0.80
CA TYR A 105 9.43 -10.32 -0.60
C TYR A 105 8.44 -9.55 -1.47
N TYR A 106 8.58 -9.72 -2.78
CA TYR A 106 7.79 -9.07 -3.80
C TYR A 106 7.07 -10.11 -4.66
N ARG A 107 5.87 -9.76 -5.13
CA ARG A 107 5.09 -10.52 -6.11
C ARG A 107 4.50 -9.59 -7.16
N LEU A 108 4.32 -10.09 -8.38
CA LEU A 108 3.49 -9.40 -9.35
C LEU A 108 2.02 -9.52 -8.97
N HIS A 109 1.28 -8.44 -9.19
CA HIS A 109 -0.16 -8.46 -9.01
C HIS A 109 -0.79 -9.40 -10.07
N PRO A 110 -1.79 -10.24 -9.72
CA PRO A 110 -2.32 -11.29 -10.60
C PRO A 110 -2.79 -10.80 -11.98
N ASP A 111 -3.40 -9.62 -12.04
CA ASP A 111 -3.79 -8.99 -13.30
C ASP A 111 -2.60 -8.75 -14.23
N PHE A 112 -1.45 -8.35 -13.69
CA PHE A 112 -0.24 -8.09 -14.46
C PHE A 112 0.50 -9.39 -14.80
N VAL A 113 0.44 -10.41 -13.94
CA VAL A 113 0.91 -11.77 -14.29
C VAL A 113 0.19 -12.24 -15.56
N THR A 114 -1.14 -12.13 -15.56
CA THR A 114 -1.97 -12.48 -16.72
C THR A 114 -1.56 -11.66 -17.94
N LEU A 115 -1.40 -10.34 -17.78
CA LEU A 115 -1.00 -9.44 -18.86
C LEU A 115 0.33 -9.83 -19.53
N PHE A 116 1.35 -10.16 -18.74
CA PHE A 116 2.67 -10.51 -19.27
C PHE A 116 2.69 -11.90 -19.92
N ILE A 117 1.96 -12.87 -19.39
CA ILE A 117 1.95 -14.25 -19.91
C ILE A 117 1.05 -14.40 -21.15
N LYS A 118 -0.02 -13.58 -21.27
CA LYS A 118 -1.01 -13.68 -22.35
C LYS A 118 -0.37 -13.54 -23.73
N LYS A 119 -0.43 -14.57 -24.59
CA LYS A 119 0.23 -14.55 -25.91
C LYS A 119 -0.56 -13.82 -27.01
N ASN A 120 -1.89 -13.82 -26.94
CA ASN A 120 -2.75 -13.17 -27.92
C ASN A 120 -2.72 -11.65 -27.75
N ILE A 121 -2.36 -10.92 -28.82
CA ILE A 121 -2.25 -9.46 -28.83
C ILE A 121 -3.61 -8.79 -28.60
N LYS A 122 -4.68 -9.29 -29.23
CA LYS A 122 -6.03 -8.69 -29.10
C LYS A 122 -6.56 -8.79 -27.67
N GLU A 123 -6.50 -9.99 -27.09
CA GLU A 123 -6.92 -10.22 -25.70
C GLU A 123 -6.05 -9.43 -24.70
N ARG A 124 -4.76 -9.23 -25.02
CA ARG A 124 -3.88 -8.39 -24.19
C ARG A 124 -4.30 -6.93 -24.23
N GLU A 125 -4.72 -6.41 -25.39
CA GLU A 125 -5.19 -5.02 -25.52
C GLU A 125 -6.53 -4.78 -24.81
N GLU A 126 -7.44 -5.75 -24.85
CA GLU A 126 -8.68 -5.72 -24.06
C GLU A 126 -8.39 -5.69 -22.55
N LEU A 127 -7.44 -6.51 -22.10
CA LEU A 127 -7.00 -6.52 -20.71
C LEU A 127 -6.38 -5.18 -20.31
N ILE A 128 -5.55 -4.57 -21.16
CA ILE A 128 -4.98 -3.23 -20.92
C ILE A 128 -6.10 -2.20 -20.76
N LYS A 129 -7.09 -2.17 -21.66
CA LYS A 129 -8.23 -1.24 -21.55
C LYS A 129 -9.02 -1.44 -20.24
N ARG A 130 -9.26 -2.69 -19.85
CA ARG A 130 -9.93 -3.03 -18.58
C ARG A 130 -9.12 -2.57 -17.36
N LEU A 131 -7.80 -2.72 -17.42
CA LEU A 131 -6.92 -2.26 -16.35
C LEU A 131 -6.80 -0.73 -16.33
N GLU A 132 -6.83 -0.04 -17.47
CA GLU A 132 -6.84 1.43 -17.55
C GLU A 132 -8.04 2.04 -16.83
N GLY A 133 -9.20 1.39 -16.85
CA GLY A 133 -10.37 1.79 -16.06
C GLY A 133 -10.23 1.58 -14.55
N LYS A 134 -9.37 0.64 -14.10
CA LYS A 134 -9.07 0.34 -12.69
C LYS A 134 -7.82 1.06 -12.15
N LEU A 135 -6.93 1.49 -13.04
CA LEU A 135 -5.71 2.26 -12.77
C LEU A 135 -5.91 3.67 -12.16
N PRO A 136 -7.09 4.34 -12.19
CA PRO A 136 -7.31 5.58 -11.41
C PRO A 136 -7.15 5.36 -9.90
N ILE A 137 -7.32 4.13 -9.42
CA ILE A 137 -7.14 3.74 -8.01
C ILE A 137 -5.64 3.67 -7.65
N LEU A 138 -4.76 3.44 -8.64
CA LEU A 138 -3.31 3.32 -8.45
C LEU A 138 -2.55 4.62 -8.70
N LYS A 139 -3.09 5.55 -9.53
CA LYS A 139 -2.52 6.90 -9.68
C LYS A 139 -2.63 7.76 -8.42
N ARG A 140 -3.58 7.47 -7.52
CA ARG A 140 -3.66 8.15 -6.22
C ARG A 140 -2.37 7.91 -5.41
N ARG A 141 -1.76 6.73 -5.42
CA ARG A 141 -0.50 6.52 -4.68
C ARG A 141 0.68 7.40 -5.13
N THR A 142 0.72 7.78 -6.41
CA THR A 142 1.83 8.57 -6.98
C THR A 142 1.59 10.08 -6.90
N ALA A 143 0.32 10.54 -6.99
CA ALA A 143 -0.03 11.93 -6.66
C ALA A 143 0.20 12.22 -5.16
N TYR A 144 0.08 11.21 -4.30
CA TYR A 144 0.17 11.36 -2.84
C TYR A 144 1.62 11.45 -2.34
N ARG A 145 2.64 11.01 -3.11
CA ARG A 145 4.06 11.20 -2.75
C ARG A 145 4.61 12.59 -3.10
N ARG A 146 3.94 13.37 -3.94
CA ARG A 146 4.33 14.76 -4.24
C ARG A 146 3.79 15.76 -3.21
N ARG A 147 2.79 15.38 -2.41
CA ARG A 147 2.20 16.19 -1.33
C ARG A 147 2.94 16.12 0.00
N GLY A 148 4.27 16.00 -0.01
CA GLY A 148 5.06 16.22 1.20
C GLY A 148 5.08 17.69 1.67
N LYS A 149 4.23 18.54 1.10
CA LYS A 149 4.13 19.99 1.38
C LYS A 149 2.70 20.49 1.54
N GLU A 150 1.68 19.67 1.32
CA GLU A 150 0.27 20.07 1.37
C GLU A 150 -0.45 19.25 2.43
N ASP A 151 -1.29 19.90 3.23
CA ASP A 151 -2.10 19.24 4.24
C ASP A 151 -3.04 18.18 3.64
N VAL A 152 -3.32 17.14 4.43
CA VAL A 152 -4.22 16.05 4.08
C VAL A 152 -5.65 16.45 4.45
N ILE A 153 -6.44 16.85 3.45
CA ILE A 153 -7.86 17.17 3.65
C ILE A 153 -8.65 15.86 3.80
N VAL A 154 -9.37 15.68 4.90
CA VAL A 154 -10.25 14.55 5.21
C VAL A 154 -11.70 15.02 5.20
N GLN A 155 -12.56 14.34 4.43
CA GLN A 155 -14.00 14.62 4.38
C GLN A 155 -14.71 13.91 5.54
N LEU A 156 -15.14 14.68 6.54
CA LEU A 156 -15.85 14.17 7.72
C LEU A 156 -17.32 13.90 7.41
N SER A 157 -17.93 14.76 6.62
CA SER A 157 -19.29 14.63 6.09
C SER A 157 -19.38 15.29 4.72
N ASP A 158 -20.55 15.28 4.08
CA ASP A 158 -20.74 15.94 2.78
C ASP A 158 -20.57 17.48 2.85
N LYS A 159 -20.60 18.06 4.05
CA LYS A 159 -20.51 19.51 4.29
C LYS A 159 -19.29 19.93 5.11
N GLU A 160 -18.52 18.97 5.64
CA GLU A 160 -17.45 19.24 6.58
C GLU A 160 -16.17 18.50 6.20
N ALA A 161 -15.07 19.24 6.12
CA ALA A 161 -13.75 18.71 5.88
C ALA A 161 -12.76 19.22 6.93
N PHE A 162 -11.79 18.39 7.28
CA PHE A 162 -10.73 18.70 8.24
C PHE A 162 -9.35 18.58 7.59
N SER A 163 -8.41 19.42 8.00
CA SER A 163 -7.06 19.47 7.44
C SER A 163 -6.06 18.87 8.42
N LEU A 164 -5.50 17.71 8.08
CA LEU A 164 -4.43 17.07 8.83
C LEU A 164 -3.06 17.45 8.29
N SER A 165 -2.02 17.41 9.12
CA SER A 165 -0.65 17.63 8.65
C SER A 165 -0.22 16.62 7.57
N PRO A 166 0.77 16.96 6.72
CA PRO A 166 1.24 16.03 5.71
C PRO A 166 1.95 14.83 6.34
N GLY A 167 1.52 13.61 6.00
CA GLY A 167 2.15 12.40 6.53
C GLY A 167 1.55 11.12 5.99
N LYS A 168 2.35 10.05 5.94
CA LYS A 168 1.85 8.71 5.56
C LYS A 168 0.79 8.19 6.53
N HIS A 169 0.93 8.54 7.81
CA HIS A 169 -0.03 8.21 8.87
C HIS A 169 -1.35 8.93 8.66
N ASN A 170 -1.33 10.25 8.49
CA ASN A 170 -2.54 11.04 8.22
C ASN A 170 -3.23 10.66 6.89
N LEU A 171 -2.47 10.17 5.90
CA LEU A 171 -3.05 9.58 4.69
C LEU A 171 -3.79 8.26 4.95
N LEU A 172 -3.33 7.46 5.91
CA LEU A 172 -4.00 6.24 6.34
C LEU A 172 -5.28 6.59 7.11
N GLU A 173 -5.21 7.53 8.05
CA GLU A 173 -6.38 8.05 8.78
C GLU A 173 -7.45 8.60 7.83
N LYS A 174 -7.06 9.37 6.80
CA LYS A 174 -7.98 9.80 5.72
C LYS A 174 -8.68 8.61 5.07
N SER A 175 -7.92 7.56 4.73
CA SER A 175 -8.48 6.37 4.07
C SER A 175 -9.40 5.59 5.00
N ILE A 176 -9.10 5.57 6.30
CA ILE A 176 -9.96 5.00 7.32
C ILE A 176 -11.31 5.72 7.34
N VAL A 177 -11.33 7.05 7.41
CA VAL A 177 -12.56 7.83 7.48
C VAL A 177 -13.36 7.76 6.17
N GLU A 178 -12.71 7.98 5.03
CA GLU A 178 -13.42 8.14 3.75
C GLU A 178 -13.80 6.82 3.07
N ILE A 179 -13.11 5.71 3.41
CA ILE A 179 -13.31 4.42 2.76
C ILE A 179 -13.77 3.38 3.76
N LEU A 180 -12.98 3.12 4.81
CA LEU A 180 -13.26 2.01 5.73
C LEU A 180 -14.55 2.26 6.52
N ALA A 181 -14.66 3.40 7.19
CA ALA A 181 -15.83 3.72 8.01
C ALA A 181 -17.12 3.73 7.18
N ARG A 182 -17.10 4.31 5.99
CA ARG A 182 -18.26 4.35 5.07
C ARG A 182 -18.62 3.00 4.45
N ALA A 183 -17.70 2.05 4.44
CA ALA A 183 -17.96 0.68 3.98
C ALA A 183 -18.50 -0.22 5.10
N PHE A 184 -18.17 0.07 6.36
CA PHE A 184 -18.54 -0.76 7.52
C PHE A 184 -19.74 -0.22 8.31
N LEU A 185 -19.99 1.08 8.27
CA LEU A 185 -21.05 1.74 9.02
C LEU A 185 -22.00 2.50 8.11
N SER A 186 -23.28 2.45 8.45
CA SER A 186 -24.35 3.30 7.95
C SER A 186 -24.24 4.67 8.62
N GLU A 187 -24.28 5.76 7.85
CA GLU A 187 -24.20 7.14 8.38
C GLU A 187 -23.06 7.40 9.40
N PRO A 188 -21.79 7.09 9.07
CA PRO A 188 -20.70 7.25 10.01
C PRO A 188 -20.45 8.73 10.35
N GLN A 189 -20.30 9.00 11.64
CA GLN A 189 -19.95 10.30 12.19
C GLN A 189 -18.57 10.23 12.85
N VAL A 190 -17.64 11.07 12.39
CA VAL A 190 -16.30 11.14 12.99
C VAL A 190 -16.38 11.81 14.35
N VAL A 191 -15.94 11.10 15.39
CA VAL A 191 -15.92 11.58 16.78
C VAL A 191 -14.55 12.18 17.10
N TYR A 192 -13.48 11.51 16.67
CA TYR A 192 -12.09 11.91 16.88
C TYR A 192 -11.22 11.53 15.69
N LEU A 193 -10.27 12.40 15.35
CA LEU A 193 -9.24 12.15 14.35
C LEU A 193 -7.92 12.73 14.86
N GLY A 194 -6.94 11.88 15.10
CA GLY A 194 -5.59 12.26 15.47
C GLY A 194 -4.92 13.07 14.36
N ASP A 195 -3.94 13.90 14.74
CA ASP A 195 -2.96 14.44 13.80
C ASP A 195 -1.58 14.11 14.36
N THR A 196 -0.73 13.52 13.53
CA THR A 196 0.65 13.20 13.91
C THR A 196 1.53 14.42 14.16
N ALA A 197 1.16 15.60 13.66
CA ALA A 197 1.81 16.84 14.05
C ALA A 197 1.18 17.42 15.33
N SER A 198 1.92 18.23 16.07
CA SER A 198 1.46 18.97 17.27
C SER A 198 0.30 19.97 17.03
N ARG A 199 -0.34 19.94 15.86
CA ARG A 199 -1.67 20.52 15.62
C ARG A 199 -2.70 19.61 16.27
N ARG A 200 -3.52 20.16 17.17
CA ARG A 200 -4.56 19.39 17.85
C ARG A 200 -5.53 18.85 16.78
N GLY A 201 -5.64 17.52 16.65
CA GLY A 201 -6.51 16.85 15.69
C GLY A 201 -8.01 17.20 15.83
N TYR A 202 -8.87 16.58 15.03
CA TYR A 202 -10.31 16.86 15.04
C TYR A 202 -10.99 16.25 16.27
N GLN A 203 -11.90 17.00 16.90
CA GLN A 203 -12.67 16.57 18.06
C GLN A 203 -14.12 17.03 17.93
N ASN A 204 -15.05 16.10 17.75
CA ASN A 204 -16.48 16.40 17.85
C ASN A 204 -16.91 16.34 19.32
N ARG A 205 -16.74 17.46 20.04
CA ARG A 205 -17.02 17.54 21.49
C ARG A 205 -18.47 17.22 21.85
N THR A 206 -19.41 17.46 20.95
CA THR A 206 -20.83 17.12 21.15
C THR A 206 -21.02 15.61 21.16
N LEU A 207 -20.48 14.91 20.16
CA LEU A 207 -20.51 13.45 20.11
C LEU A 207 -19.69 12.81 21.24
N MET A 208 -18.50 13.34 21.56
CA MET A 208 -17.71 12.84 22.68
C MET A 208 -18.48 12.91 24.01
N ARG A 209 -19.20 14.02 24.27
CA ARG A 209 -20.07 14.13 25.45
C ARG A 209 -21.24 13.15 25.41
N LYS A 210 -21.89 12.99 24.24
CA LYS A 210 -23.00 12.05 24.05
C LYS A 210 -22.56 10.60 24.32
N LEU A 211 -21.34 10.25 23.93
CA LEU A 211 -20.74 8.92 24.08
C LEU A 211 -19.99 8.73 25.41
N ASN A 212 -20.03 9.73 26.30
CA ASN A 212 -19.31 9.74 27.57
C ASN A 212 -17.80 9.47 27.44
N LEU A 213 -17.18 9.90 26.32
CA LEU A 213 -15.75 9.73 26.09
C LEU A 213 -14.96 10.80 26.86
N PRO A 214 -13.89 10.43 27.59
CA PRO A 214 -13.09 11.37 28.36
C PRO A 214 -12.47 12.43 27.44
N ILE A 215 -12.63 13.71 27.80
CA ILE A 215 -12.13 14.86 27.03
C ILE A 215 -10.66 15.17 27.41
N ASP A 216 -10.01 14.29 28.17
CA ASP A 216 -8.70 14.59 28.74
C ASP A 216 -7.59 14.45 27.69
N THR A 217 -6.98 15.58 27.38
CA THR A 217 -5.85 15.73 26.45
C THR A 217 -4.58 15.01 26.90
N ALA A 218 -4.56 14.44 28.11
CA ALA A 218 -3.46 13.63 28.64
C ALA A 218 -3.62 12.12 28.40
N ALA A 219 -4.82 11.64 28.06
CA ALA A 219 -5.05 10.23 27.75
C ALA A 219 -4.64 9.93 26.30
N SER A 220 -4.00 8.77 26.08
CA SER A 220 -3.65 8.29 24.73
C SER A 220 -4.91 7.89 23.98
N LEU A 221 -5.57 8.86 23.35
CA LEU A 221 -6.69 8.59 22.44
C LEU A 221 -6.19 7.79 21.23
N PRO A 222 -7.01 6.87 20.69
CA PRO A 222 -6.74 6.15 19.45
C PRO A 222 -6.74 7.12 18.26
N ASP A 223 -6.07 6.74 17.16
CA ASP A 223 -5.91 7.61 15.98
C ASP A 223 -7.25 8.02 15.33
N VAL A 224 -8.25 7.14 15.28
CA VAL A 224 -9.58 7.46 14.74
C VAL A 224 -10.69 6.87 15.60
N ILE A 225 -11.71 7.67 15.92
CA ILE A 225 -12.98 7.20 16.51
C ILE A 225 -14.13 7.62 15.59
N VAL A 226 -14.94 6.65 15.17
CA VAL A 226 -16.15 6.86 14.38
C VAL A 226 -17.34 6.24 15.08
N PHE A 227 -18.49 6.88 15.01
CA PHE A 227 -19.73 6.40 15.60
C PHE A 227 -20.83 6.34 14.54
N SER A 228 -21.69 5.34 14.62
CA SER A 228 -22.95 5.30 13.88
C SER A 228 -24.11 5.18 14.86
N GLU A 229 -25.06 6.11 14.77
CA GLU A 229 -26.33 6.02 15.49
C GLU A 229 -27.21 4.89 14.95
N VAL A 230 -27.18 4.69 13.62
CA VAL A 230 -28.01 3.70 12.92
C VAL A 230 -27.59 2.29 13.31
N ASP A 231 -26.29 2.01 13.28
CA ASP A 231 -25.78 0.70 13.63
C ASP A 231 -25.61 0.56 15.16
N THR A 232 -25.65 1.65 15.93
CA THR A 232 -25.32 1.70 17.36
C THR A 232 -23.90 1.23 17.70
N HIS A 233 -22.96 1.38 16.76
CA HIS A 233 -21.57 0.94 16.89
C HIS A 233 -20.61 2.12 17.02
N ILE A 234 -19.57 1.94 17.84
CA ILE A 234 -18.37 2.79 17.88
C ILE A 234 -17.20 2.00 17.31
N LEU A 235 -16.56 2.55 16.30
CA LEU A 235 -15.36 2.02 15.68
C LEU A 235 -14.14 2.79 16.19
N VAL A 236 -13.25 2.08 16.86
CA VAL A 236 -12.01 2.61 17.42
C VAL A 236 -10.83 2.03 16.65
N ILE A 237 -10.00 2.88 16.03
CA ILE A 237 -8.96 2.45 15.09
C ILE A 237 -7.63 3.11 15.42
N GLU A 238 -6.56 2.32 15.40
CA GLU A 238 -5.18 2.76 15.41
C GLU A 238 -4.57 2.59 14.01
N ALA A 239 -4.05 3.68 13.44
CA ALA A 239 -3.45 3.76 12.12
C ALA A 239 -1.96 3.38 12.14
N VAL A 240 -1.65 2.09 12.22
CA VAL A 240 -0.24 1.65 12.26
C VAL A 240 0.42 1.77 10.87
N THR A 241 1.42 2.67 10.75
CA THR A 241 2.20 2.82 9.49
C THR A 241 3.62 2.25 9.54
N SER A 242 4.20 2.02 10.73
CA SER A 242 5.55 1.40 10.84
C SER A 242 5.94 0.82 12.22
N SER A 243 5.02 0.55 13.14
CA SER A 243 5.34 -0.03 14.45
C SER A 243 4.25 -0.99 14.96
N GLY A 244 4.25 -2.22 14.43
CA GLY A 244 3.65 -3.42 15.03
C GLY A 244 2.12 -3.46 15.20
N PRO A 245 1.47 -4.63 15.06
CA PRO A 245 0.03 -4.78 15.28
C PRO A 245 -0.38 -4.47 16.74
N VAL A 246 -1.66 -4.19 16.95
CA VAL A 246 -2.28 -3.98 18.27
C VAL A 246 -1.95 -5.18 19.18
N ASN A 247 -1.24 -4.93 20.29
CA ASN A 247 -0.94 -5.97 21.27
C ASN A 247 -2.10 -6.12 22.27
N ALA A 248 -2.17 -7.27 22.94
CA ALA A 248 -3.22 -7.57 23.93
C ALA A 248 -3.26 -6.57 25.10
N LEU A 249 -2.16 -5.86 25.37
CA LEU A 249 -2.06 -4.85 26.41
C LEU A 249 -2.82 -3.56 26.03
N ARG A 250 -2.66 -3.08 24.79
CA ARG A 250 -3.41 -1.93 24.26
C ARG A 250 -4.89 -2.24 24.12
N LEU A 251 -5.25 -3.46 23.72
CA LEU A 251 -6.67 -3.85 23.63
C LEU A 251 -7.38 -3.74 24.98
N LYS A 252 -6.72 -4.15 26.09
CA LYS A 252 -7.26 -3.98 27.45
C LYS A 252 -7.48 -2.51 27.81
N GLN A 253 -6.55 -1.63 27.46
CA GLN A 253 -6.67 -0.18 27.73
C GLN A 253 -7.87 0.44 27.00
N TYR A 254 -8.15 0.03 25.76
CA TYR A 254 -9.31 0.52 25.03
C TYR A 254 -10.65 -0.02 25.56
N VAL A 255 -10.69 -1.27 26.03
CA VAL A 255 -11.89 -1.84 26.66
C VAL A 255 -12.21 -1.14 27.99
N GLU A 256 -11.20 -0.67 28.72
CA GLU A 256 -11.39 0.13 29.93
C GLU A 256 -11.95 1.54 29.64
N LEU A 257 -11.70 2.11 28.46
CA LEU A 257 -12.28 3.39 28.03
C LEU A 257 -13.78 3.31 27.67
N GLN A 258 -14.34 2.09 27.55
CA GLN A 258 -15.76 1.86 27.27
C GLN A 258 -16.60 1.55 28.53
N ARG A 259 -15.99 1.52 29.72
CA ARG A 259 -16.67 1.34 31.01
C ARG A 259 -16.85 2.66 31.73
#